data_AF-A0A3P1WSX3-F1
#
_entry.id   AF-A0A3P1WSX3-F1
#
_cell.length_a   1.000
_cell.length_b   1.000
_cell.length_c   1.000
_cell.angle_alpha   90.00
_cell.angle_beta   90.00
_cell.angle_gamma   90.00
#
_symmetry.space_group_name_H-M   'P 1'
#
loop_
_entity.id
_entity.type
_entity.pdbx_description
1 polymer ?
#
loop_
_entity_poly.entity_id
_entity_poly.type
_entity_poly.pdbx_seq_one_letter_code
_entity_poly.pdbx_strand_id
1 'polypeptide(L)'
;MAWYDTAPNPPPEAVQRLGDVLEARGTPLHEVILNSERRNYRPYGAITSIGKVGVSADLDGWYVFFCPPGTRRYMNIWDWKECALGEPRPKGRELPLEESVEWVLGLLEKNRPPEVDLECVERAGRELDRRVARDRWLRPLTTFGLSAVLISVLIWSAMTDSKGGIIVGSICLAQLVGAKVRDIFCKLFGRKK
;
A
#
# COMPACT_ATOMS: atom_id res chain seq x y z
N MET A 1 9.06 22.20 12.84
CA MET A 1 8.74 20.77 12.76
C MET A 1 8.38 20.52 11.31
N ALA A 2 9.15 19.70 10.60
CA ALA A 2 8.86 19.41 9.21
C ALA A 2 7.64 18.48 9.13
N TRP A 3 6.88 18.56 8.05
CA TRP A 3 5.63 17.80 7.90
C TRP A 3 5.86 16.28 7.88
N TYR A 4 7.08 15.83 7.57
CA TYR A 4 7.50 14.43 7.51
C TYR A 4 8.23 13.93 8.76
N ASP A 5 8.31 14.70 9.86
CA ASP A 5 9.04 14.30 11.08
C ASP A 5 8.50 12.98 11.70
N THR A 6 7.26 12.61 11.39
CA THR A 6 6.59 11.39 11.87
C THR A 6 6.75 10.19 10.94
N ALA A 7 7.44 10.36 9.80
CA ALA A 7 7.63 9.33 8.77
C ALA A 7 8.57 8.21 9.25
N PRO A 8 8.40 6.97 8.78
CA PRO A 8 9.28 5.85 9.14
C PRO A 8 10.68 5.93 8.51
N ASN A 9 10.85 6.72 7.45
CA ASN A 9 12.11 6.95 6.74
C ASN A 9 12.13 8.38 6.17
N PRO A 10 13.30 8.97 5.88
CA PRO A 10 13.39 10.31 5.32
C PRO A 10 12.82 10.35 3.89
N PRO A 11 12.13 11.45 3.50
CA PRO A 11 11.62 11.62 2.15
C PRO A 11 12.75 11.79 1.12
N PRO A 12 12.65 11.16 -0.06
CA PRO A 12 13.51 11.47 -1.20
C PRO A 12 13.40 12.94 -1.63
N GLU A 13 14.44 13.45 -2.29
CA GLU A 13 14.51 14.86 -2.74
C GLU A 13 13.30 15.29 -3.56
N ALA A 14 12.81 14.43 -4.46
CA ALA A 14 11.61 14.71 -5.25
C ALA A 14 10.36 14.96 -4.37
N VAL A 15 10.21 14.19 -3.28
CA VAL A 15 9.08 14.35 -2.35
C VAL A 15 9.25 15.61 -1.50
N GLN A 16 10.48 15.93 -1.08
CA GLN A 16 10.77 17.19 -0.39
C GLN A 16 10.40 18.40 -1.28
N ARG A 17 10.85 18.39 -2.55
CA ARG A 17 10.50 19.40 -3.55
C ARG A 17 9.00 19.57 -3.72
N LEU A 18 8.24 18.48 -3.76
CA LEU A 18 6.77 18.54 -3.81
C LEU A 18 6.19 19.22 -2.56
N GLY A 19 6.71 18.88 -1.38
CA GLY A 19 6.34 19.52 -0.11
C GLY A 19 6.61 21.02 -0.12
N ASP A 20 7.80 21.44 -0.55
CA ASP A 20 8.20 22.85 -0.62
C ASP A 20 7.32 23.65 -1.59
N VAL A 21 7.00 23.08 -2.76
CA VAL A 21 6.09 23.71 -3.74
C VAL A 21 4.68 23.89 -3.18
N LEU A 22 4.18 22.90 -2.45
CA LEU A 22 2.86 22.94 -1.81
C LEU A 22 2.83 23.96 -0.66
N GLU A 23 3.88 24.04 0.14
CA GLU A 23 4.04 25.04 1.20
C GLU A 23 4.11 26.46 0.64
N ALA A 24 4.92 26.69 -0.39
CA ALA A 24 5.03 27.98 -1.08
C ALA A 24 3.70 28.46 -1.69
N ARG A 25 2.79 27.53 -2.01
CA ARG A 25 1.44 27.81 -2.52
C ARG A 25 0.38 27.99 -1.41
N GLY A 26 0.77 27.92 -0.14
CA GLY A 26 -0.14 28.06 1.00
C GLY A 26 -1.01 26.81 1.25
N THR A 27 -0.65 25.66 0.68
CA THR A 27 -1.36 24.39 0.85
C THR A 27 -0.39 23.31 1.35
N PRO A 28 0.24 23.47 2.53
CA PRO A 28 1.26 22.55 3.00
C PRO A 28 0.71 21.14 3.24
N LEU A 29 1.60 20.16 3.17
CA LEU A 29 1.26 18.78 3.53
C LEU A 29 1.07 18.67 5.04
N HIS A 30 0.01 17.97 5.44
CA HIS A 30 -0.27 17.64 6.82
C HIS A 30 -0.47 16.15 7.00
N GLU A 31 -0.04 15.61 8.14
CA GLU A 31 -0.31 14.22 8.48
C GLU A 31 -1.82 13.99 8.59
N VAL A 32 -2.32 12.96 7.91
CA VAL A 32 -3.71 12.56 7.94
C VAL A 32 -3.86 11.50 9.04
N ILE A 33 -4.51 11.87 10.14
CA ILE A 33 -4.76 10.93 11.24
C ILE A 33 -5.72 9.84 10.77
N LEU A 34 -5.19 8.62 10.59
CA LEU A 34 -6.00 7.43 10.35
C LEU A 34 -6.27 6.71 11.66
N ASN A 35 -7.51 6.25 11.86
CA ASN A 35 -7.88 5.30 12.91
C ASN A 35 -7.32 3.87 12.68
N SER A 36 -6.25 3.72 11.90
CA SER A 36 -5.78 2.43 11.41
C SER A 36 -4.59 1.90 12.20
N GLU A 37 -4.58 0.59 12.44
CA GLU A 37 -3.53 -0.15 13.16
C GLU A 37 -2.19 -0.24 12.40
N ARG A 38 -2.06 0.36 11.21
CA ARG A 38 -0.84 0.30 10.40
C ARG A 38 0.21 1.26 10.95
N ARG A 39 0.92 0.82 11.98
CA ARG A 39 1.92 1.62 12.71
C ARG A 39 2.99 2.25 11.83
N ASN A 40 3.33 1.61 10.71
CA ASN A 40 4.40 2.06 9.81
C ASN A 40 3.88 2.80 8.58
N TYR A 41 2.57 2.97 8.42
CA TYR A 41 2.01 3.73 7.30
C TYR A 41 1.68 5.14 7.78
N ARG A 42 2.25 6.14 7.11
CA ARG A 42 2.05 7.56 7.40
C ARG A 42 1.52 8.27 6.16
N PRO A 43 0.21 8.56 6.11
CA PRO A 43 -0.35 9.37 5.05
C PRO A 43 -0.25 10.86 5.38
N TYR A 44 0.02 11.65 4.37
CA TYR A 44 0.07 13.10 4.37
C TYR A 44 -0.84 13.60 3.25
N GLY A 45 -1.48 14.74 3.46
CA GLY A 45 -2.43 15.31 2.51
C GLY A 45 -2.35 16.82 2.44
N ALA A 46 -2.57 17.34 1.24
CA ALA A 46 -2.74 18.76 0.97
C ALA A 46 -4.00 18.95 0.11
N ILE A 47 -4.80 19.97 0.43
CA ILE A 47 -5.97 20.36 -0.36
C ILE A 47 -5.55 21.53 -1.24
N THR A 48 -5.71 21.41 -2.56
CA THR A 48 -5.33 22.42 -3.54
C THR A 48 -6.56 22.90 -4.32
N SER A 49 -6.40 23.96 -5.11
CA SER A 49 -7.44 24.48 -6.01
C SER A 49 -7.90 23.46 -7.06
N ILE A 50 -7.03 22.50 -7.41
CA ILE A 50 -7.24 21.54 -8.48
C ILE A 50 -7.54 20.14 -7.98
N GLY A 51 -7.61 19.90 -6.67
CA GLY A 51 -7.84 18.56 -6.12
C GLY A 51 -7.17 18.37 -4.75
N LYS A 52 -6.86 17.12 -4.42
CA LYS A 52 -6.09 16.79 -3.21
C LYS A 52 -4.83 16.04 -3.60
N VAL A 53 -3.70 16.46 -3.05
CA VAL A 53 -2.44 15.72 -3.15
C VAL A 53 -2.32 14.83 -1.93
N GLY A 54 -2.04 13.55 -2.15
CA GLY A 54 -1.77 12.58 -1.11
C GLY A 54 -0.35 12.08 -1.23
N VAL A 55 0.37 12.04 -0.12
CA VAL A 55 1.69 11.42 -0.02
C VAL A 55 1.61 10.35 1.05
N SER A 56 2.18 9.17 0.84
CA SER A 56 2.27 8.17 1.91
C SER A 56 3.67 7.62 2.04
N ALA A 57 4.11 7.44 3.27
CA ALA A 57 5.35 6.76 3.59
C ALA A 57 5.06 5.45 4.33
N ASP A 58 5.74 4.37 3.93
CA ASP A 58 5.85 3.15 4.70
C ASP A 58 7.28 2.62 4.72
N LEU A 59 7.49 1.38 5.18
CA LEU A 59 8.84 0.80 5.23
C LEU A 59 9.43 0.53 3.84
N ASP A 60 8.57 0.35 2.83
CA ASP A 60 8.97 0.00 1.47
C ASP A 60 9.28 1.27 0.66
N GLY A 61 8.70 2.41 1.03
CA GLY A 61 9.12 3.70 0.50
C GLY A 61 8.05 4.78 0.57
N TRP A 62 8.15 5.70 -0.39
CA TRP A 62 7.24 6.83 -0.55
C TRP A 62 6.38 6.66 -1.78
N TYR A 63 5.13 7.12 -1.70
CA TYR A 63 4.16 7.08 -2.78
C TYR A 63 3.43 8.40 -2.87
N VAL A 64 3.15 8.83 -4.10
CA VAL A 64 2.44 10.08 -4.39
C VAL A 64 1.18 9.77 -5.17
N PHE A 65 0.10 10.42 -4.77
CA PHE A 65 -1.22 10.26 -5.33
C PHE A 65 -1.90 11.61 -5.52
N PHE A 66 -2.86 11.65 -6.42
CA PHE A 66 -3.69 12.81 -6.67
C PHE A 66 -5.16 12.43 -6.62
N CYS A 67 -6.03 13.30 -6.14
CA CYS A 67 -7.47 13.09 -6.12
C CYS A 67 -8.12 14.26 -6.86
N PRO A 68 -8.61 14.05 -8.10
CA PRO A 68 -9.27 15.10 -8.86
C PRO A 68 -10.54 15.62 -8.17
N PRO A 69 -10.93 16.88 -8.44
CA PRO A 69 -12.16 17.46 -7.89
C PRO A 69 -13.37 16.64 -8.34
N GLY A 70 -14.34 16.46 -7.43
CA GLY A 70 -15.53 15.65 -7.71
C GLY A 70 -15.35 14.14 -7.53
N THR A 71 -14.11 13.66 -7.32
CA THR A 71 -13.85 12.26 -7.02
C THR A 71 -13.58 12.03 -5.54
N ARG A 72 -13.80 10.80 -5.08
CA ARG A 72 -13.46 10.37 -3.71
C ARG A 72 -12.15 9.58 -3.65
N ARG A 73 -11.49 9.37 -4.79
CA ARG A 73 -10.40 8.39 -4.93
C ARG A 73 -9.11 9.08 -5.29
N TYR A 74 -8.07 8.72 -4.54
CA TYR A 74 -6.70 8.98 -4.92
C TYR A 74 -6.31 8.03 -6.06
N MET A 75 -5.71 8.58 -7.09
CA MET A 75 -5.11 7.90 -8.23
C MET A 75 -3.59 8.08 -8.17
N ASN A 76 -2.86 7.06 -8.58
CA ASN A 76 -1.45 7.20 -8.93
C ASN A 76 -1.30 7.50 -10.43
N ILE A 77 -0.07 7.76 -10.86
CA ILE A 77 0.23 8.08 -12.26
C ILE A 77 -0.19 6.97 -13.25
N TRP A 78 -0.11 5.69 -12.86
CA TRP A 78 -0.52 4.60 -13.74
C TRP A 78 -2.02 4.53 -13.90
N ASP A 79 -2.79 4.76 -12.83
CA ASP A 79 -4.25 4.84 -12.93
C ASP A 79 -4.65 5.98 -13.89
N TRP A 80 -3.92 7.10 -13.86
CA TRP A 80 -4.11 8.19 -14.82
C TRP A 80 -3.74 7.77 -16.24
N LYS A 81 -2.56 7.18 -16.48
CA LYS A 81 -2.14 6.72 -17.82
C LYS A 81 -3.12 5.71 -18.41
N GLU A 82 -3.62 4.79 -17.61
CA GLU A 82 -4.60 3.80 -18.04
C GLU A 82 -5.92 4.47 -18.43
N CYS A 83 -6.43 5.38 -17.60
CA CYS A 83 -7.71 6.04 -17.87
C CYS A 83 -7.65 7.14 -18.93
N ALA A 84 -6.55 7.87 -19.03
CA ALA A 84 -6.41 9.01 -19.94
C ALA A 84 -5.80 8.61 -21.29
N LEU A 85 -4.85 7.67 -21.30
CA LEU A 85 -4.08 7.28 -22.49
C LEU A 85 -4.41 5.88 -22.99
N GLY A 86 -5.18 5.08 -22.23
CA GLY A 86 -5.44 3.67 -22.54
C GLY A 86 -4.20 2.79 -22.38
N GLU A 87 -3.15 3.27 -21.69
CA GLU A 87 -1.91 2.54 -21.49
C GLU A 87 -2.07 1.51 -20.35
N PRO A 88 -1.89 0.20 -20.59
CA PRO A 88 -2.07 -0.79 -19.56
C PRO A 88 -1.01 -0.65 -18.46
N ARG A 89 -1.45 -0.79 -17.21
CA ARG A 89 -0.55 -0.78 -16.06
C ARG A 89 0.56 -1.84 -16.19
N PRO A 90 1.84 -1.47 -15.97
CA PRO A 90 2.93 -2.44 -15.96
C PRO A 90 2.75 -3.48 -14.86
N LYS A 91 2.94 -4.76 -15.19
CA LYS A 91 2.87 -5.86 -14.21
C LYS A 91 4.20 -5.98 -13.46
N GLY A 92 4.13 -6.09 -12.13
CA GLY A 92 5.29 -6.38 -11.28
C GLY A 92 6.32 -5.25 -11.17
N ARG A 93 5.98 -4.03 -11.59
CA ARG A 93 6.80 -2.84 -11.31
C ARG A 93 6.30 -2.15 -10.04
N GLU A 94 7.22 -1.47 -9.37
CA GLU A 94 6.91 -0.50 -8.32
C GLU A 94 6.44 0.82 -8.94
N LEU A 95 5.64 1.58 -8.18
CA LEU A 95 5.15 2.88 -8.62
C LEU A 95 6.34 3.83 -8.83
N PRO A 96 6.46 4.49 -10.00
CA PRO A 96 7.58 5.36 -10.28
C PRO A 96 7.41 6.66 -9.49
N LEU A 97 8.10 6.76 -8.35
CA LEU A 97 7.96 7.88 -7.42
C LEU A 97 8.29 9.22 -8.09
N GLU A 98 9.45 9.33 -8.73
CA GLU A 98 9.90 10.55 -9.40
C GLU A 98 8.90 10.98 -10.48
N GLU A 99 8.45 10.03 -11.31
CA GLU A 99 7.47 10.31 -12.36
C GLU A 99 6.13 10.76 -11.77
N SER A 100 5.71 10.17 -10.65
CA SER A 100 4.48 10.55 -9.95
C SER A 100 4.58 11.96 -9.37
N VAL A 101 5.75 12.34 -8.83
CA VAL A 101 6.02 13.69 -8.35
C VAL A 101 5.98 14.69 -9.49
N GLU A 102 6.72 14.45 -10.58
CA GLU A 102 6.77 15.35 -11.74
C GLU A 102 5.39 15.53 -12.37
N TRP A 103 4.61 14.46 -12.45
CA TRP A 103 3.22 14.54 -12.89
C TRP A 103 2.38 15.46 -12.02
N VAL A 104 2.41 15.31 -10.69
CA VAL A 104 1.67 16.19 -9.77
C VAL A 104 2.18 17.63 -9.84
N LEU A 105 3.49 17.84 -9.89
CA LEU A 105 4.08 19.17 -10.06
C LEU A 105 3.58 19.84 -11.35
N GLY A 106 3.53 19.10 -12.46
CA GLY A 106 3.00 19.60 -13.73
C GLY A 106 1.50 19.97 -13.66
N LEU A 107 0.70 19.23 -12.90
CA LEU A 107 -0.71 19.59 -12.66
C LEU A 107 -0.82 20.89 -11.85
N LEU A 108 -0.01 21.02 -10.79
CA LEU A 108 0.04 22.22 -9.96
C LEU A 108 0.51 23.44 -10.77
N GLU A 109 1.55 23.29 -11.58
CA GLU A 109 2.08 24.35 -12.46
C GLU A 109 1.02 24.85 -13.44
N LYS A 110 0.33 23.94 -14.12
CA LYS A 110 -0.76 24.28 -15.06
C LYS A 110 -2.01 24.82 -14.35
N ASN A 111 -2.11 24.64 -13.03
CA ASN A 111 -3.28 24.96 -12.21
C ASN A 111 -4.59 24.44 -12.84
N ARG A 112 -4.54 23.21 -13.36
CA ARG A 112 -5.71 22.51 -13.90
C ARG A 112 -5.73 21.07 -13.42
N PRO A 113 -6.92 20.51 -13.12
CA PRO A 113 -7.03 19.08 -12.85
C PRO A 113 -6.62 18.27 -14.09
N PRO A 114 -6.20 17.00 -13.91
CA PRO A 114 -5.88 16.13 -15.03
C PRO A 114 -7.12 15.93 -15.90
N GLU A 115 -6.94 15.97 -17.22
CA GLU A 115 -7.96 15.55 -18.17
C GLU A 115 -8.08 14.03 -18.10
N VAL A 116 -9.11 13.55 -17.44
CA VAL A 116 -9.35 12.12 -17.22
C VAL A 116 -10.85 11.85 -17.11
N ASP A 117 -11.29 10.71 -17.66
CA ASP A 117 -12.64 10.21 -17.43
C ASP A 117 -12.81 9.82 -15.95
N LEU A 118 -13.59 10.61 -15.21
CA LEU A 118 -13.85 10.37 -13.80
C LEU A 118 -14.56 9.03 -13.57
N GLU A 119 -15.36 8.56 -14.54
CA GLU A 119 -16.03 7.27 -14.43
C GLU A 119 -15.02 6.11 -14.47
N CYS A 120 -14.00 6.20 -15.34
CA CYS A 120 -12.88 5.27 -15.37
C CYS A 120 -12.17 5.21 -14.02
N VAL A 121 -11.85 6.36 -13.43
CA VAL A 121 -11.15 6.47 -12.14
C VAL A 121 -11.97 5.82 -11.02
N GLU A 122 -13.26 6.08 -10.96
CA GLU A 122 -14.12 5.44 -9.97
C GLU A 122 -14.26 3.94 -10.19
N ARG A 123 -14.33 3.49 -11.43
CA ARG A 123 -14.42 2.06 -11.78
C ARG A 123 -13.16 1.32 -11.35
N ALA A 124 -11.98 1.87 -11.66
CA ALA A 124 -10.70 1.34 -11.21
C ALA A 124 -10.62 1.27 -9.67
N GLY A 125 -11.07 2.32 -8.98
CA GLY A 125 -11.15 2.36 -7.52
C GLY A 125 -12.09 1.27 -6.94
N ARG A 126 -13.25 1.03 -7.56
CA ARG A 126 -14.18 -0.03 -7.15
C ARG A 126 -13.58 -1.43 -7.36
N GLU A 127 -12.84 -1.64 -8.43
CA GLU A 127 -12.16 -2.92 -8.66
C GLU A 127 -11.04 -3.18 -7.66
N LEU A 128 -10.27 -2.15 -7.30
CA LEU A 128 -9.27 -2.23 -6.23
C LEU A 128 -9.93 -2.64 -4.91
N ASP A 129 -11.01 -1.97 -4.52
CA ASP A 129 -11.77 -2.32 -3.31
C ASP A 129 -12.26 -3.77 -3.33
N ARG A 130 -12.79 -4.23 -4.46
CA ARG A 130 -13.23 -5.61 -4.62
C ARG A 130 -12.07 -6.58 -4.48
N ARG A 131 -10.88 -6.27 -5.01
CA ARG A 131 -9.68 -7.10 -4.83
C ARG A 131 -9.23 -7.10 -3.36
N VAL A 132 -9.13 -5.95 -2.72
CA VAL A 132 -8.73 -5.82 -1.31
C VAL A 132 -9.71 -6.55 -0.39
N ALA A 133 -11.02 -6.40 -0.63
CA ALA A 133 -12.05 -7.09 0.13
C ALA A 133 -11.97 -8.62 -0.06
N ARG A 134 -11.77 -9.07 -1.30
CA ARG A 134 -11.59 -10.49 -1.62
C ARG A 134 -10.33 -11.06 -0.96
N ASP A 135 -9.20 -10.37 -1.05
CA ASP A 135 -7.95 -10.80 -0.42
C ASP A 135 -8.07 -10.84 1.10
N ARG A 136 -8.77 -9.88 1.71
CA ARG A 136 -9.06 -9.89 3.15
C ARG A 136 -9.80 -11.15 3.59
N TRP A 137 -10.69 -11.68 2.76
CA TRP A 137 -11.46 -12.90 3.04
C TRP A 137 -10.73 -14.20 2.63
N LEU A 138 -10.06 -14.21 1.48
CA LEU A 138 -9.38 -15.39 0.96
C LEU A 138 -8.09 -15.72 1.72
N ARG A 139 -7.38 -14.71 2.22
CA ARG A 139 -6.12 -14.91 2.94
C ARG A 139 -6.27 -15.77 4.20
N PRO A 140 -7.27 -15.57 5.10
CA PRO A 140 -7.48 -16.50 6.20
C PRO A 140 -7.90 -17.89 5.73
N LEU A 141 -8.80 -18.00 4.74
CA LEU A 141 -9.26 -19.30 4.22
C LEU A 141 -8.13 -20.14 3.61
N THR A 142 -7.29 -19.53 2.77
CA THR A 142 -6.11 -20.19 2.20
C THR A 142 -5.10 -20.60 3.27
N THR A 143 -4.91 -19.77 4.30
CA THR A 143 -4.06 -20.11 5.44
C THR A 143 -4.61 -21.32 6.21
N PHE A 144 -5.92 -21.36 6.48
CA PHE A 144 -6.57 -22.49 7.14
C PHE A 144 -6.47 -23.77 6.30
N GLY A 145 -6.72 -23.69 5.00
CA GLY A 145 -6.60 -24.83 4.08
C GLY A 145 -5.19 -25.41 4.04
N LEU A 146 -4.15 -24.56 3.89
CA LEU A 146 -2.75 -24.99 3.91
C LEU A 146 -2.36 -25.64 5.25
N SER A 147 -2.84 -25.08 6.35
CA SER A 147 -2.60 -25.63 7.69
C SER A 147 -3.24 -27.01 7.86
N ALA A 148 -4.48 -27.17 7.39
CA ALA A 148 -5.20 -28.44 7.44
C ALA A 148 -4.51 -29.54 6.63
N VAL A 149 -4.05 -29.22 5.40
CA VAL A 149 -3.32 -30.18 4.55
C VAL A 149 -2.02 -30.65 5.24
N LEU A 150 -1.26 -29.73 5.83
CA LEU A 150 -0.02 -30.08 6.53
C LEU A 150 -0.28 -30.96 7.76
N ILE A 151 -1.34 -30.66 8.53
CA ILE A 151 -1.75 -31.48 9.67
C ILE A 151 -2.16 -32.88 9.20
N SER A 152 -2.94 -33.00 8.12
CA SER A 152 -3.33 -34.30 7.57
C SER A 152 -2.13 -35.13 7.08
N VAL A 153 -1.14 -34.50 6.43
CA VAL A 153 0.10 -35.17 6.00
C VAL A 153 0.92 -35.65 7.19
N LEU A 154 0.97 -34.87 8.28
CA LEU A 154 1.64 -35.25 9.52
C LEU A 154 0.96 -36.44 10.21
N ILE A 155 -0.37 -36.41 10.32
CA ILE A 155 -1.15 -37.52 10.89
C ILE A 155 -0.96 -38.79 10.06
N TRP A 156 -1.05 -38.67 8.73
CA TRP A 156 -0.82 -39.80 7.83
C TRP A 156 0.59 -40.39 7.95
N SER A 157 1.62 -39.53 7.97
CA SER A 157 3.02 -39.96 8.09
C SER A 157 3.30 -40.67 9.41
N ALA A 158 2.65 -40.22 10.50
CA ALA A 158 2.70 -40.86 11.80
C ALA A 158 2.02 -42.24 11.81
N MET A 159 0.91 -42.40 11.08
CA MET A 159 0.23 -43.69 10.95
C MET A 159 1.02 -44.70 10.10
N THR A 160 1.82 -44.24 9.14
CA THR A 160 2.60 -45.11 8.23
C THR A 160 4.05 -45.37 8.70
N ASP A 161 4.43 -44.99 9.92
CA ASP A 161 5.79 -45.09 10.48
C ASP A 161 6.90 -44.49 9.57
N SER A 162 6.51 -43.51 8.75
CA SER A 162 7.43 -42.86 7.80
C SER A 162 8.22 -41.78 8.53
N LYS A 163 9.40 -42.14 9.02
CA LYS A 163 10.32 -41.19 9.68
C LYS A 163 10.64 -39.97 8.80
N GLY A 164 10.74 -40.16 7.48
CA GLY A 164 10.97 -39.07 6.53
C GLY A 164 9.81 -38.07 6.45
N GLY A 165 8.57 -38.57 6.40
CA GLY A 165 7.37 -37.72 6.36
C GLY A 165 7.15 -36.92 7.63
N ILE A 166 7.43 -37.51 8.80
CA ILE A 166 7.34 -36.83 10.09
C ILE A 166 8.36 -35.69 10.19
N ILE A 167 9.61 -35.91 9.77
CA ILE A 167 10.67 -34.88 9.81
C ILE A 167 10.32 -33.70 8.89
N VAL A 168 9.97 -33.97 7.64
CA VAL A 168 9.65 -32.93 6.66
C VAL A 168 8.39 -32.16 7.07
N GLY A 169 7.33 -32.87 7.48
CA GLY A 169 6.10 -32.24 7.96
C GLY A 169 6.32 -31.37 9.21
N SER A 170 7.16 -31.81 10.15
CA SER A 170 7.46 -31.06 11.38
C SER A 170 8.25 -29.78 11.10
N ILE A 171 9.22 -29.83 10.17
CA ILE A 171 10.00 -28.65 9.75
C ILE A 171 9.08 -27.63 9.07
N CYS A 172 8.21 -28.08 8.14
CA CYS A 172 7.25 -27.20 7.47
C CYS A 172 6.27 -26.57 8.46
N LEU A 173 5.73 -27.35 9.41
CA LEU A 173 4.83 -26.85 10.45
C LEU A 173 5.54 -25.83 11.36
N ALA A 174 6.77 -26.12 11.77
CA ALA A 174 7.57 -25.22 12.61
C ALA A 174 7.90 -23.89 11.90
N GLN A 175 8.18 -23.92 10.59
CA GLN A 175 8.38 -22.69 9.81
C GLN A 175 7.08 -21.87 9.69
N LEU A 176 5.94 -22.52 9.48
CA LEU A 176 4.64 -21.86 9.39
C LEU A 176 4.21 -21.25 10.73
N VAL A 177 4.37 -22.01 11.82
CA VAL A 177 4.14 -21.53 13.19
C VAL A 177 5.13 -20.42 13.53
N GLY A 178 6.42 -20.56 13.21
CA GLY A 178 7.43 -19.54 13.43
C GLY A 178 7.15 -18.23 12.68
N ALA A 179 6.68 -18.32 11.42
CA ALA A 179 6.25 -17.16 10.66
C ALA A 179 5.01 -16.48 11.28
N LYS A 180 4.03 -17.27 11.74
CA LYS A 180 2.83 -16.77 12.43
C LYS A 180 3.15 -16.16 13.79
N VAL A 181 3.99 -16.81 14.60
CA VAL A 181 4.42 -16.32 15.90
C VAL A 181 5.17 -15.01 15.72
N ARG A 182 6.08 -14.91 14.75
CA ARG A 182 6.78 -13.66 14.43
C ARG A 182 5.82 -12.54 14.00
N ASP A 183 4.83 -12.82 13.16
CA ASP A 183 3.81 -11.84 12.76
C ASP A 183 2.96 -11.38 13.97
N ILE A 184 2.59 -12.30 14.88
CA ILE A 184 1.88 -12.00 16.13
C ILE A 184 2.76 -11.23 17.12
N PHE A 185 4.04 -11.60 17.24
CA PHE A 185 5.00 -10.95 18.13
C PHE A 185 5.30 -9.53 17.66
N CYS A 186 5.44 -9.30 16.35
CA CYS A 186 5.55 -7.96 15.77
C CYS A 186 4.29 -7.11 16.06
N LYS A 187 3.09 -7.71 16.03
CA LYS A 187 1.83 -7.02 16.39
C LYS A 187 1.72 -6.70 17.89
N LEU A 188 2.14 -7.62 18.77
CA LEU A 188 1.99 -7.48 20.22
C LEU A 188 3.12 -6.66 20.87
N PHE A 189 4.37 -6.88 20.47
CA PHE A 189 5.56 -6.30 21.10
C PHE A 189 6.22 -5.19 20.29
N GLY A 190 5.79 -4.96 19.04
CA GLY A 190 6.05 -3.69 18.35
C GLY A 190 5.51 -2.49 19.14
N ARG A 191 4.51 -2.68 20.01
CA ARG A 191 4.14 -1.73 21.07
C ARG A 191 5.21 -1.62 22.16
N LYS A 192 6.39 -1.03 21.93
CA LYS A 192 7.20 -0.52 23.05
C LYS A 192 7.86 0.82 22.73
N LYS A 193 7.53 1.75 23.63
CA LYS A 193 8.15 3.01 24.05
C LYS A 193 8.76 3.89 22.97
#